data_AF-A0A2W5GY70-F1
#
_entry.id   AF-A0A2W5GY70-F1
#
_cell.length_a   1.000
_cell.length_b   1.000
_cell.length_c   1.000
_cell.angle_alpha   90.00
_cell.angle_beta   90.00
_cell.angle_gamma   90.00
#
_symmetry.space_group_name_H-M   'P 1'
#
loop_
_entity.id
_entity.type
_entity.pdbx_description
1 polymer ?
#
loop_
_entity_poly.entity_id
_entity_poly.type
_entity_poly.pdbx_seq_one_letter_code
_entity_poly.pdbx_strand_id
1 'polypeptide(L)'
;MKKNLDKHLIGLTGEYFVAGMMSLKGWVASLTLKNYPSVDIFGLNPDNQQTINIQVKTTKNNSSYQIGLTRLQRAVINERITCPYVFVHIDKKNNIRYFILSRLELIELIIRTDDEYFNRPRVKALTNYPIAISLKDLVDYEDKWDNLWKL
;
A
#
# COMPACT_ATOMS: atom_id res chain seq x y z
N MET A 1 6.18 -15.36 26.69
CA MET A 1 5.88 -15.45 25.24
C MET A 1 5.60 -14.05 24.70
N LYS A 2 6.34 -13.55 23.70
CA LYS A 2 5.97 -12.29 23.03
C LYS A 2 4.66 -12.55 22.28
N LYS A 3 3.56 -11.98 22.78
CA LYS A 3 2.25 -12.00 22.10
C LYS A 3 2.49 -11.35 20.73
N ASN A 4 2.29 -12.10 19.63
CA ASN A 4 2.27 -11.49 18.31
C ASN A 4 1.22 -10.39 18.35
N LEU A 5 1.61 -9.17 18.01
CA LEU A 5 0.66 -8.06 17.93
C LEU A 5 -0.39 -8.45 16.89
N ASP A 6 -1.65 -8.16 17.19
CA ASP A 6 -2.75 -8.45 16.27
C ASP A 6 -2.46 -7.79 14.91
N LYS A 7 -2.55 -8.57 13.82
CA LYS A 7 -2.34 -8.06 12.46
C LYS A 7 -3.30 -6.92 12.14
N HIS A 8 -4.52 -6.97 12.68
CA HIS A 8 -5.48 -5.89 12.53
C HIS A 8 -5.02 -4.61 13.20
N LEU A 9 -4.49 -4.70 14.43
CA LEU A 9 -3.91 -3.54 15.13
C LEU A 9 -2.69 -2.97 14.39
N ILE A 10 -1.87 -3.79 13.75
CA ILE A 10 -0.77 -3.32 12.90
C ILE A 10 -1.31 -2.55 11.69
N GLY A 11 -2.34 -3.06 11.02
CA GLY A 11 -3.02 -2.37 9.91
C GLY A 11 -3.51 -0.99 10.35
N LEU A 12 -4.34 -0.97 11.39
CA LEU A 12 -4.91 0.24 11.99
C LEU A 12 -3.83 1.24 12.47
N THR A 13 -2.72 0.75 13.03
CA THR A 13 -1.59 1.59 13.42
C THR A 13 -1.03 2.38 12.24
N GLY A 14 -0.85 1.73 11.08
CA GLY A 14 -0.37 2.43 9.90
C GLY A 14 -1.39 3.41 9.33
N GLU A 15 -2.69 3.09 9.36
CA GLU A 15 -3.75 4.03 8.98
C GLU A 15 -3.69 5.32 9.83
N TYR A 16 -3.58 5.19 11.16
CA TYR A 16 -3.40 6.35 12.05
C TYR A 16 -2.12 7.14 11.75
N PHE A 17 -1.00 6.46 11.48
CA PHE A 17 0.24 7.13 11.13
C PHE A 17 0.13 7.91 9.81
N VAL A 18 -0.52 7.34 8.79
CA VAL A 18 -0.74 8.03 7.51
C VAL A 18 -1.67 9.22 7.70
N ALA A 19 -2.77 9.07 8.44
CA ALA A 19 -3.66 10.19 8.74
C ALA A 19 -2.95 11.33 9.48
N GLY A 20 -2.11 11.02 10.47
CA GLY A 20 -1.29 12.01 11.18
C GLY A 20 -0.31 12.74 10.25
N MET A 21 0.35 12.02 9.34
CA MET A 21 1.24 12.62 8.33
C MET A 21 0.50 13.50 7.33
N MET A 22 -0.72 13.11 6.92
CA MET A 22 -1.57 13.95 6.09
C MET A 22 -1.95 15.25 6.82
N SER A 23 -2.34 15.16 8.10
CA SER A 23 -2.63 16.35 8.92
C SER A 23 -1.42 17.27 9.09
N LEU A 24 -0.22 16.71 9.29
CA LEU A 24 1.02 17.49 9.34
C LEU A 24 1.31 18.24 8.03
N LYS A 25 0.79 17.74 6.91
CA LYS A 25 0.90 18.37 5.58
C LYS A 25 -0.22 19.35 5.27
N GLY A 26 -1.12 19.61 6.22
CA GLY A 26 -2.27 20.49 6.02
C GLY A 26 -3.44 19.85 5.27
N TRP A 27 -3.40 18.54 5.03
CA TRP A 27 -4.50 17.82 4.41
C TRP A 27 -5.47 17.26 5.45
N VAL A 28 -6.74 17.19 5.07
CA VAL A 28 -7.76 16.54 5.89
C VAL A 28 -7.72 15.04 5.59
N ALA A 29 -7.77 14.22 6.65
CA ALA A 29 -7.82 12.77 6.57
C ALA A 29 -8.92 12.22 7.48
N SER A 30 -9.78 11.38 6.94
CA SER A 30 -10.86 10.70 7.67
C SER A 30 -10.72 9.19 7.49
N LEU A 31 -10.48 8.47 8.57
CA LEU A 31 -10.37 7.00 8.56
C LEU A 31 -11.75 6.37 8.35
N THR A 32 -11.82 5.28 7.59
CA THR A 32 -13.07 4.54 7.42
C THR A 32 -13.35 3.64 8.62
N LEU A 33 -14.62 3.52 8.99
CA LEU A 33 -15.06 2.59 10.03
C LEU A 33 -15.36 1.22 9.41
N LYS A 34 -14.92 0.14 10.06
CA LYS A 34 -15.28 -1.26 9.74
C LYS A 34 -14.83 -1.77 8.35
N ASN A 35 -13.55 -1.61 7.99
CA ASN A 35 -12.98 -2.17 6.76
C ASN A 35 -13.87 -1.90 5.53
N TYR A 36 -14.27 -0.64 5.31
CA TYR A 36 -15.02 -0.29 4.12
C TYR A 36 -14.25 -0.83 2.89
N PRO A 37 -14.89 -1.56 1.97
CA PRO A 37 -14.15 -2.30 0.94
C PRO A 37 -13.21 -1.38 0.16
N SER A 38 -11.91 -1.68 0.25
CA SER A 38 -10.83 -1.06 -0.53
C SER A 38 -10.59 0.44 -0.32
N VAL A 39 -11.07 1.02 0.79
CA VAL A 39 -10.76 2.41 1.18
C VAL A 39 -10.50 2.48 2.68
N ASP A 40 -9.29 2.85 3.06
CA ASP A 40 -8.90 2.99 4.47
C ASP A 40 -9.01 4.46 4.92
N ILE A 41 -8.72 5.42 4.03
CA ILE A 41 -8.75 6.86 4.34
C ILE A 41 -9.43 7.64 3.21
N PHE A 42 -10.30 8.57 3.58
CA PHE A 42 -10.77 9.67 2.74
C PHE A 42 -9.91 10.91 2.98
N GLY A 43 -9.28 11.42 1.93
CA GLY A 43 -8.44 12.62 1.95
C GLY A 43 -9.12 13.82 1.28
N LEU A 44 -8.81 15.01 1.76
CA LEU A 44 -9.13 16.29 1.11
C LEU A 44 -7.91 17.20 1.19
N ASN A 45 -7.52 17.78 0.05
CA ASN A 45 -6.57 18.88 -0.01
C ASN A 45 -7.34 20.22 0.05
N PRO A 46 -7.23 21.00 1.14
CA PRO A 46 -7.97 22.24 1.29
C PRO A 46 -7.61 23.32 0.26
N ASP A 47 -6.39 23.30 -0.28
CA ASP A 47 -5.90 24.36 -1.17
C ASP A 47 -6.58 24.33 -2.53
N ASN A 48 -6.89 23.14 -3.04
CA ASN A 48 -7.50 22.93 -4.36
C ASN A 48 -8.83 22.16 -4.33
N GLN A 49 -9.33 21.82 -3.14
CA GLN A 49 -10.57 21.07 -2.91
C GLN A 49 -10.59 19.66 -3.52
N GLN A 50 -9.43 19.12 -3.91
CA GLN A 50 -9.31 17.77 -4.44
C GLN A 50 -9.57 16.76 -3.32
N THR A 51 -10.43 15.79 -3.58
CA THR A 51 -10.68 14.65 -2.71
C THR A 51 -10.01 13.39 -3.24
N ILE A 52 -9.65 12.47 -2.35
CA ILE A 52 -8.99 11.23 -2.73
C ILE A 52 -9.34 10.09 -1.78
N ASN A 53 -9.46 8.87 -2.31
CA ASN A 53 -9.50 7.65 -1.50
C ASN A 53 -8.07 7.12 -1.39
N ILE A 54 -7.70 6.54 -0.25
CA ILE A 54 -6.35 6.01 -0.04
C ILE A 54 -6.46 4.61 0.57
N GLN A 55 -5.66 3.68 0.05
CA GLN A 55 -5.41 2.39 0.68
C GLN A 55 -4.07 2.42 1.41
N VAL A 56 -4.04 1.91 2.63
CA VAL A 56 -2.85 1.74 3.45
C VAL A 56 -2.50 0.25 3.55
N LYS A 57 -1.21 -0.06 3.42
CA LYS A 57 -0.70 -1.42 3.66
C LYS A 57 0.46 -1.35 4.64
N THR A 58 0.26 -1.94 5.82
CA THR A 58 1.24 -1.86 6.91
C THR A 58 1.90 -3.20 7.14
N THR A 59 3.22 -3.19 7.32
CA THR A 59 3.96 -4.36 7.82
C THR A 59 4.83 -3.97 9.01
N LYS A 60 5.01 -4.91 9.93
CA LYS A 60 5.95 -4.80 11.04
C LYS A 60 6.95 -5.94 10.98
N ASN A 61 8.24 -5.61 10.90
CA ASN A 61 9.33 -6.59 10.80
C ASN A 61 9.22 -7.57 9.62
N ASN A 62 8.57 -7.16 8.54
CA ASN A 62 8.42 -7.93 7.31
C ASN A 62 8.80 -7.06 6.11
N SER A 63 9.29 -7.69 5.04
CA SER A 63 9.79 -7.02 3.84
C SER A 63 8.88 -7.24 2.63
N SER A 64 7.63 -7.65 2.83
CA SER A 64 6.68 -7.94 1.75
C SER A 64 5.25 -7.56 2.13
N TYR A 65 4.55 -6.96 1.18
CA TYR A 65 3.19 -6.46 1.29
C TYR A 65 2.28 -7.23 0.34
N GLN A 66 1.24 -7.86 0.90
CA GLN A 66 0.20 -8.49 0.09
C GLN A 66 -0.72 -7.41 -0.49
N ILE A 67 -0.98 -7.46 -1.79
CA ILE A 67 -1.79 -6.46 -2.48
C ILE A 67 -3.28 -6.84 -2.49
N GLY A 68 -3.62 -8.10 -2.18
CA GLY A 68 -5.00 -8.59 -2.28
C GLY A 68 -5.42 -8.92 -3.71
N LEU A 69 -4.44 -9.15 -4.58
CA LEU A 69 -4.59 -9.60 -5.97
C LEU A 69 -3.87 -10.93 -6.15
N THR A 70 -4.37 -11.76 -7.04
CA THR A 70 -3.68 -12.95 -7.54
C THR A 70 -3.26 -12.76 -8.99
N ARG A 71 -2.30 -13.56 -9.49
CA ARG A 71 -1.86 -13.46 -10.89
C ARG A 71 -3.01 -13.61 -11.88
N LEU A 72 -3.95 -14.54 -11.66
CA LEU A 72 -5.12 -14.68 -12.53
C LEU A 72 -6.03 -13.44 -12.51
N GLN A 73 -6.05 -12.68 -11.42
CA GLN A 73 -6.80 -11.44 -11.31
C GLN A 73 -6.06 -10.22 -11.88
N ARG A 74 -4.84 -10.39 -12.41
CA ARG A 74 -4.10 -9.28 -13.01
C ARG A 74 -4.80 -8.69 -14.24
N ALA A 75 -5.60 -9.48 -14.95
CA ALA A 75 -6.43 -8.99 -16.06
C ALA A 75 -7.44 -7.90 -15.64
N VAL A 76 -7.85 -7.90 -14.37
CA VAL A 76 -8.79 -6.92 -13.79
C VAL A 76 -8.09 -5.94 -12.85
N ILE A 77 -6.77 -5.74 -12.99
CA ILE A 77 -5.99 -4.90 -12.08
C ILE A 77 -6.51 -3.45 -12.02
N ASN A 78 -6.97 -2.90 -13.15
CA ASN A 78 -7.50 -1.55 -13.24
C ASN A 78 -8.80 -1.36 -12.44
N GLU A 79 -9.60 -2.41 -12.30
CA GLU A 79 -10.85 -2.42 -11.51
C GLU A 79 -10.56 -2.60 -10.01
N ARG A 80 -9.44 -3.24 -9.68
CA ARG A 80 -9.06 -3.59 -8.31
C ARG A 80 -8.23 -2.51 -7.63
N ILE A 81 -7.39 -1.82 -8.39
CA ILE A 81 -6.56 -0.71 -7.93
C ILE A 81 -7.19 0.59 -8.41
N THR A 82 -8.03 1.18 -7.56
CA THR A 82 -8.84 2.36 -7.89
C THR A 82 -8.30 3.65 -7.27
N CYS A 83 -7.30 3.55 -6.40
CA CYS A 83 -6.74 4.66 -5.65
C CYS A 83 -5.22 4.52 -5.44
N PRO A 84 -4.54 5.61 -5.02
CA PRO A 84 -3.17 5.57 -4.52
C PRO A 84 -3.02 4.68 -3.28
N TYR A 85 -1.81 4.14 -3.11
CA TYR A 85 -1.46 3.32 -1.94
C TYR A 85 -0.36 3.99 -1.12
N VAL A 86 -0.49 3.88 0.20
CA VAL A 86 0.59 4.20 1.15
C VAL A 86 1.04 2.91 1.82
N PHE A 87 2.28 2.52 1.57
CA PHE A 87 2.91 1.41 2.26
C PHE A 87 3.65 1.94 3.49
N VAL A 88 3.32 1.36 4.64
CA VAL A 88 3.93 1.72 5.93
C VAL A 88 4.83 0.57 6.37
N HIS A 89 6.11 0.84 6.56
CA HIS A 89 7.07 -0.12 7.12
C HIS A 89 7.41 0.27 8.56
N ILE A 90 7.17 -0.66 9.50
CA ILE A 90 7.57 -0.52 10.90
C ILE A 90 8.70 -1.51 11.17
N ASP A 91 9.89 -1.00 11.46
CA ASP A 91 11.06 -1.85 11.72
C ASP A 91 11.08 -2.40 13.16
N LYS A 92 12.14 -3.14 13.51
CA LYS A 92 12.31 -3.77 14.84
C LYS A 92 12.47 -2.75 15.97
N LYS A 93 12.93 -1.54 15.65
CA LYS A 93 13.09 -0.40 16.56
C LYS A 93 11.85 0.50 16.59
N ASN A 94 10.80 0.14 15.84
CA ASN A 94 9.61 0.94 15.59
C ASN A 94 9.88 2.25 14.82
N ASN A 95 10.96 2.31 14.05
CA ASN A 95 11.09 3.38 13.06
C ASN A 95 10.07 3.13 11.96
N ILE A 96 9.48 4.23 11.47
CA ILE A 96 8.40 4.19 10.49
C ILE A 96 8.93 4.78 9.19
N ARG A 97 8.68 4.09 8.08
CA ARG A 97 8.96 4.57 6.73
C ARG A 97 7.69 4.52 5.91
N TYR A 98 7.51 5.51 5.03
CA TYR A 98 6.32 5.66 4.19
C TYR A 98 6.73 5.60 2.73
N PHE A 99 6.04 4.77 1.95
CA PHE A 99 6.24 4.70 0.51
C PHE A 99 4.90 4.95 -0.18
N ILE A 100 4.84 6.01 -0.96
CA ILE A 100 3.59 6.53 -1.50
C ILE A 100 3.62 6.36 -3.02
N LEU A 101 2.68 5.61 -3.54
CA LEU A 101 2.54 5.36 -4.98
C LEU A 101 1.20 5.89 -5.46
N SER A 102 1.22 6.59 -6.59
CA SER A 102 -0.01 6.89 -7.32
C SER A 102 -0.65 5.60 -7.82
N ARG A 103 -1.91 5.68 -8.25
CA ARG A 103 -2.61 4.54 -8.84
C ARG A 103 -1.83 3.91 -10.01
N LEU A 104 -1.36 4.75 -10.93
CA LEU A 104 -0.65 4.30 -12.13
C LEU A 104 0.73 3.71 -11.78
N GLU A 105 1.50 4.39 -10.92
CA GLU A 105 2.81 3.91 -10.46
C GLU A 105 2.69 2.54 -9.79
N LEU A 106 1.64 2.33 -8.98
CA LEU A 106 1.39 1.04 -8.34
C LEU A 106 1.06 -0.07 -9.36
N ILE A 107 0.19 0.22 -10.33
CA ILE A 107 -0.18 -0.75 -11.38
C ILE A 107 1.06 -1.18 -12.17
N GLU A 108 1.87 -0.22 -12.59
CA GLU A 108 3.13 -0.47 -13.31
C GLU A 108 4.10 -1.30 -12.46
N LEU A 109 4.25 -0.95 -11.17
CA LEU A 109 5.09 -1.69 -10.24
C LEU A 109 4.63 -3.14 -10.08
N ILE A 110 3.32 -3.37 -9.92
CA ILE A 110 2.74 -4.71 -9.79
C ILE A 110 3.01 -5.53 -11.05
N ILE A 111 2.74 -4.96 -12.23
CA ILE A 111 2.95 -5.63 -13.52
C ILE A 111 4.41 -6.07 -13.64
N ARG A 112 5.35 -5.14 -13.43
CA ARG A 112 6.77 -5.39 -13.54
C ARG A 112 7.25 -6.47 -12.57
N THR A 113 6.95 -6.31 -11.28
CA THR A 113 7.44 -7.23 -10.23
C THR A 113 6.79 -8.62 -10.30
N ASP A 114 5.53 -8.71 -10.73
CA ASP A 114 4.86 -9.98 -10.98
C ASP A 114 5.45 -10.73 -12.19
N ASP A 115 5.75 -10.04 -13.30
CA ASP A 115 6.42 -10.67 -14.45
C ASP A 115 7.84 -11.15 -14.10
N GLU A 116 8.61 -10.32 -13.39
CA GLU A 116 9.91 -10.71 -12.87
C GLU A 116 9.83 -11.96 -11.98
N TYR A 117 8.78 -12.10 -11.16
CA TYR A 117 8.59 -13.26 -10.29
C TYR A 117 8.13 -14.51 -11.05
N PHE A 118 7.23 -14.36 -12.02
CA PHE A 118 6.71 -15.45 -12.85
C PHE A 118 7.80 -16.06 -13.73
N ASN A 119 8.64 -15.22 -14.34
CA ASN A 119 9.68 -15.64 -15.27
C ASN A 119 10.94 -16.21 -14.61
N ARG A 120 10.99 -16.29 -13.27
CA ARG A 120 12.14 -16.91 -12.58
C ARG A 120 12.23 -18.39 -12.95
N PRO A 121 13.43 -18.91 -13.29
CA PRO A 121 13.61 -20.34 -13.57
C PRO A 121 13.12 -21.22 -12.41
N ARG A 122 12.29 -22.23 -12.72
CA ARG A 122 11.71 -23.14 -11.73
C ARG A 122 11.59 -24.55 -12.29
N VAL A 123 11.68 -25.53 -11.40
CA VAL A 123 11.41 -26.95 -11.70
C VAL A 123 9.93 -27.18 -12.02
N LYS A 124 9.03 -26.44 -11.34
CA LYS A 124 7.58 -26.52 -11.54
C LYS A 124 7.03 -25.16 -11.96
N ALA A 125 6.22 -25.15 -13.01
CA ALA A 125 5.54 -23.96 -13.50
C ALA A 125 4.59 -23.38 -12.44
N LEU A 126 4.54 -22.05 -12.37
CA LEU A 126 3.53 -21.33 -11.59
C LEU A 126 2.22 -21.25 -12.36
N THR A 127 1.10 -21.39 -11.66
CA THR A 127 -0.24 -21.22 -12.24
C THR A 127 -0.91 -19.96 -11.69
N ASN A 128 -1.33 -20.00 -10.42
CA ASN A 128 -1.91 -18.86 -9.71
C ASN A 128 -1.28 -18.70 -8.33
N TYR A 129 -1.11 -17.46 -7.87
CA TYR A 129 -0.54 -17.13 -6.57
C TYR A 129 -0.92 -15.69 -6.16
N PRO A 130 -0.93 -15.38 -4.85
CA PRO A 130 -1.05 -14.01 -4.36
C PRO A 130 0.14 -13.15 -4.79
N ILE A 131 -0.15 -11.97 -5.33
CA ILE A 131 0.87 -10.98 -5.68
C ILE A 131 1.26 -10.21 -4.43
N ALA A 132 2.56 -10.06 -4.23
CA ALA A 132 3.13 -9.25 -3.18
C ALA A 132 4.24 -8.35 -3.71
N ILE A 133 4.33 -7.15 -3.17
CA ILE A 133 5.41 -6.20 -3.47
C ILE A 133 6.44 -6.29 -2.34
N SER A 134 7.73 -6.32 -2.69
CA SER A 134 8.79 -6.36 -1.69
C SER A 134 9.25 -4.96 -1.30
N LEU A 135 9.72 -4.79 -0.07
CA LEU A 135 10.16 -3.48 0.44
C LEU A 135 11.25 -2.85 -0.42
N LYS A 136 12.13 -3.66 -1.01
CA LYS A 136 13.20 -3.17 -1.90
C LYS A 136 12.64 -2.56 -3.20
N ASP A 137 11.45 -2.97 -3.64
CA ASP A 137 10.82 -2.45 -4.86
C ASP A 137 10.09 -1.11 -4.60
N LEU A 138 9.97 -0.72 -3.31
CA LEU A 138 9.29 0.50 -2.87
C LEU A 138 10.25 1.65 -2.56
N VAL A 139 11.56 1.41 -2.47
CA VAL A 139 12.54 2.41 -1.98
C VAL A 139 12.53 3.71 -2.77
N ASP A 140 12.30 3.63 -4.08
CA ASP A 140 12.22 4.81 -4.95
C ASP A 140 10.96 5.66 -4.71
N TYR A 141 10.03 5.21 -3.87
CA TYR A 141 8.78 5.89 -3.54
C TYR A 141 8.73 6.41 -2.11
N GLU A 142 9.87 6.38 -1.40
CA GLU A 142 9.98 6.86 -0.02
C GLU A 142 9.64 8.35 0.07
N ASP A 143 8.73 8.69 0.99
CA ASP A 143 8.26 10.05 1.28
C ASP A 143 7.76 10.87 0.06
N LYS A 144 7.37 10.20 -1.03
CA LYS A 144 6.75 10.84 -2.20
C LYS A 144 5.28 11.21 -1.98
N TRP A 145 4.99 11.97 -0.94
CA TRP A 145 3.61 12.27 -0.51
C TRP A 145 2.74 12.94 -1.58
N ASP A 146 3.32 13.71 -2.50
CA ASP A 146 2.60 14.33 -3.61
C ASP A 146 2.00 13.29 -4.57
N ASN A 147 2.48 12.04 -4.54
CA ASN A 147 1.91 10.93 -5.31
C ASN A 147 0.46 10.61 -4.94
N LEU A 148 -0.02 11.01 -3.75
CA LEU A 148 -1.43 10.89 -3.39
C LEU A 148 -2.35 11.67 -4.34
N TRP A 149 -1.86 12.76 -4.92
CA TRP A 149 -2.69 13.69 -5.69
C TRP A 149 -2.50 13.53 -7.21
N LYS A 150 -1.62 12.61 -7.63
CA LYS A 150 -1.45 12.21 -9.03
C LYS A 150 -2.59 11.28 -9.44
N LEU A 151 -3.42 11.72 -10.38
CA LEU A 151 -4.54 10.96 -10.95
C LEU A 151 -4.04 9.84 -11.91
#